data_AF-A0A2A2QX17-F1
#
_entry.id   AF-A0A2A2QX17-F1
#
_cell.length_a   1.000
_cell.length_b   1.000
_cell.length_c   1.000
_cell.angle_alpha   90.00
_cell.angle_beta   90.00
_cell.angle_gamma   90.00
#
_symmetry.space_group_name_H-M   'P 1'
#
loop_
_entity.id
_entity.type
_entity.pdbx_description
1 polymer ?
#
loop_
_entity_poly.entity_id
_entity_poly.type
_entity_poly.pdbx_seq_one_letter_code
_entity_poly.pdbx_strand_id
1 'polypeptide(L)'
;MRKRRKPLSPGRIVAELTFGFWTGFFNNAHARTGIGSYLSKSAFPHAPPPEQYQAKLDKRWLEIRDLRNRVFHHERILHWKDLDARHQAILDVISWMSPELHDLAKALDRFVGIRKDGLNPWIAKLQNQWPKP
;
A
#
# COMPACT_ATOMS: atom_id res chain seq x y z
N MET A 1 12.17 -6.92 -23.80
CA MET A 1 11.95 -5.46 -23.98
C MET A 1 12.45 -5.01 -25.35
N ARG A 2 11.65 -5.11 -26.42
CA ARG A 2 12.01 -4.54 -27.73
C ARG A 2 10.78 -4.32 -28.62
N LYS A 3 9.93 -3.34 -28.26
CA LYS A 3 8.90 -2.81 -29.16
C LYS A 3 8.34 -1.48 -28.63
N ARG A 4 9.11 -0.39 -28.76
CA ARG A 4 8.62 1.01 -28.86
C ARG A 4 9.82 1.94 -29.10
N ARG A 5 9.90 2.53 -30.30
CA ARG A 5 10.91 3.48 -30.83
C ARG A 5 10.92 4.85 -30.11
N LYS A 6 10.75 4.90 -28.79
CA LYS A 6 10.85 6.14 -28.02
C LYS A 6 12.10 6.08 -27.14
N PRO A 7 12.88 7.16 -27.01
CA PRO A 7 14.08 7.17 -26.16
C PRO A 7 13.73 6.79 -24.73
N LEU A 8 14.61 6.01 -24.10
CA LEU A 8 14.49 5.66 -22.69
C LEU A 8 14.80 6.91 -21.87
N SER A 9 13.84 7.35 -21.06
CA SER A 9 14.06 8.37 -20.05
C SER A 9 13.96 7.72 -18.67
N PRO A 10 14.59 8.31 -17.62
CA PRO A 10 14.46 7.81 -16.25
C PRO A 10 13.00 7.61 -15.84
N GLY A 11 12.11 8.56 -16.18
CA GLY A 11 10.68 8.44 -15.89
C GLY A 11 10.00 7.26 -16.59
N ARG A 12 10.43 6.90 -17.81
CA ARG A 12 9.89 5.72 -18.50
C ARG A 12 10.36 4.42 -17.89
N ILE A 13 11.61 4.37 -17.44
CA ILE A 13 12.12 3.22 -16.69
C ILE A 13 11.30 3.06 -15.41
N VAL A 14 11.18 4.14 -14.63
CA VAL A 14 10.41 4.15 -13.37
C VAL A 14 8.97 3.69 -13.55
N ALA A 15 8.30 4.14 -14.62
CA ALA A 15 6.92 3.76 -14.92
C ALA A 15 6.74 2.27 -15.32
N GLU A 16 7.79 1.59 -15.77
CA GLU A 16 7.77 0.16 -16.09
C GLU A 16 8.09 -0.73 -14.88
N LEU A 17 8.55 -0.16 -13.76
CA LEU A 17 8.91 -0.91 -12.57
C LEU A 17 7.65 -1.37 -11.81
N THR A 18 7.66 -2.63 -11.39
CA THR A 18 6.58 -3.17 -10.56
C THR A 18 6.71 -2.67 -9.12
N PHE A 19 5.62 -2.75 -8.35
CA PHE A 19 5.68 -2.44 -6.92
C PHE A 19 6.68 -3.34 -6.16
N GLY A 20 6.86 -4.59 -6.61
CA GLY A 20 7.82 -5.53 -6.05
C GLY A 20 9.27 -5.06 -6.13
N PHE A 21 9.63 -4.32 -7.20
CA PHE A 21 10.96 -3.71 -7.34
C PHE A 21 11.28 -2.80 -6.16
N TRP A 22 10.36 -1.90 -5.80
CA TRP A 22 10.55 -0.94 -4.72
C TRP A 22 10.62 -1.59 -3.35
N THR A 23 9.76 -2.59 -3.09
CA THR A 23 9.83 -3.35 -1.82
C THR A 23 11.12 -4.16 -1.70
N GLY A 24 11.73 -4.54 -2.82
CA GLY A 24 12.97 -5.34 -2.85
C GLY A 24 14.18 -4.63 -2.24
N PHE A 25 14.21 -3.30 -2.20
CA PHE A 25 15.32 -2.55 -1.60
C PHE A 25 15.44 -2.75 -0.08
N PHE A 26 14.34 -3.10 0.59
CA PHE A 26 14.30 -3.23 2.03
C PHE A 26 14.60 -4.65 2.52
N ASN A 27 14.63 -5.64 1.63
CA ASN A 27 14.91 -7.01 2.03
C ASN A 27 16.37 -7.21 2.53
N ASN A 28 16.58 -8.29 3.28
CA ASN A 28 17.89 -8.65 3.82
C ASN A 28 18.99 -8.83 2.76
N ALA A 29 18.63 -9.21 1.53
CA ALA A 29 19.62 -9.37 0.45
C ALA A 29 20.25 -8.02 0.06
N HIS A 30 19.51 -6.92 0.16
CA HIS A 30 19.98 -5.58 -0.20
C HIS A 30 20.47 -4.79 1.02
N ALA A 31 20.21 -5.25 2.24
CA ALA A 31 20.70 -4.63 3.47
C ALA A 31 22.23 -4.41 3.49
N ARG A 32 22.98 -5.35 2.89
CA ARG A 32 24.45 -5.30 2.84
C ARG A 32 25.01 -4.26 1.85
N THR A 33 24.18 -3.70 0.97
CA THR A 33 24.61 -2.73 -0.06
C THR A 33 24.58 -1.28 0.43
N GLY A 34 24.00 -1.01 1.60
CA GLY A 34 23.80 0.35 2.13
C GLY A 34 22.65 1.13 1.48
N ILE A 35 22.18 0.73 0.29
CA ILE A 35 21.08 1.37 -0.44
C ILE A 35 19.79 1.36 0.40
N GLY A 36 19.47 0.24 1.05
CA GLY A 36 18.29 0.14 1.91
C GLY A 36 18.32 1.13 3.10
N SER A 37 19.51 1.36 3.67
CA SER A 37 19.68 2.34 4.76
C SER A 37 19.63 3.78 4.28
N TYR A 38 20.14 4.06 3.09
CA TYR A 38 19.98 5.38 2.47
C TYR A 38 18.51 5.66 2.20
N LEU A 39 17.82 4.73 1.53
CA LEU A 39 16.40 4.84 1.20
C LEU A 39 15.52 4.93 2.44
N SER A 40 15.82 4.21 3.52
CA SER A 40 15.01 4.29 4.75
C SER A 40 14.99 5.70 5.33
N LYS A 41 16.07 6.47 5.17
CA LYS A 41 16.16 7.85 5.63
C LYS A 41 15.64 8.85 4.61
N SER A 42 15.97 8.65 3.32
CA SER A 42 15.65 9.61 2.27
C SER A 42 14.20 9.52 1.80
N ALA A 43 13.62 8.31 1.76
CA ALA A 43 12.25 8.08 1.29
C ALA A 43 11.21 8.15 2.42
N PHE A 44 11.63 7.98 3.68
CA PHE A 44 10.75 8.08 4.85
C PHE A 44 11.27 9.09 5.88
N PRO A 45 11.45 10.37 5.48
CA PRO A 45 12.05 11.38 6.35
C PRO A 45 11.22 11.65 7.62
N HIS A 46 9.93 11.30 7.63
CA HIS A 46 9.02 11.49 8.77
C HIS A 46 8.77 10.20 9.57
N ALA A 47 9.43 9.08 9.23
CA ALA A 47 9.32 7.87 10.04
C ALA A 47 9.95 8.08 11.43
N PRO A 48 9.33 7.58 12.51
CA PRO A 48 9.95 7.61 13.82
C PRO A 48 11.23 6.75 13.82
N PRO A 49 12.26 7.08 14.63
CA PRO A 49 13.55 6.41 14.56
C PRO A 49 13.49 4.88 14.62
N PRO A 50 12.64 4.26 15.47
CA PRO A 50 12.52 2.80 15.50
C PRO A 50 11.88 2.18 14.25
N GLU A 51 11.15 2.94 13.43
CA GLU A 51 10.53 2.43 12.20
C GLU A 51 11.44 2.62 10.99
N GLN A 52 12.50 3.42 11.08
CA GLN A 52 13.51 3.57 10.03
C GLN A 52 14.46 2.36 9.92
N TYR A 53 14.42 1.43 10.88
CA TYR A 53 15.18 0.19 10.79
C TYR A 53 14.70 -0.64 9.59
N GLN A 54 15.64 -1.01 8.74
CA GLN A 54 15.36 -1.71 7.49
C GLN A 54 14.52 -2.97 7.69
N ALA A 55 14.80 -3.78 8.71
CA ALA A 55 14.04 -4.99 9.00
C ALA A 55 12.55 -4.70 9.34
N LYS A 56 12.27 -3.56 9.97
CA LYS A 56 10.88 -3.14 10.22
C LYS A 56 10.22 -2.66 8.95
N LEU A 57 10.89 -1.83 8.16
CA LEU A 57 10.37 -1.39 6.86
C LEU A 57 10.10 -2.57 5.92
N ASP A 58 11.01 -3.56 5.88
CA ASP A 58 10.81 -4.78 5.10
C ASP A 58 9.53 -5.50 5.51
N LYS A 59 9.36 -5.73 6.83
CA LYS A 59 8.12 -6.33 7.36
C LYS A 59 6.87 -5.53 6.97
N ARG A 60 6.89 -4.21 7.14
CA ARG A 60 5.77 -3.31 6.76
C ARG A 60 5.46 -3.45 5.27
N TRP A 61 6.48 -3.41 4.42
CA TRP A 61 6.31 -3.52 2.97
C TRP A 61 5.79 -4.88 2.54
N LEU A 62 6.21 -5.97 3.18
CA LEU A 62 5.71 -7.31 2.92
C LEU A 62 4.22 -7.42 3.23
N GLU A 63 3.77 -6.89 4.37
CA GLU A 63 2.36 -6.89 4.78
C GLU A 63 1.49 -6.04 3.84
N ILE A 64 1.95 -4.86 3.47
CA ILE A 64 1.26 -3.97 2.50
C ILE A 64 1.16 -4.64 1.13
N ARG A 65 2.27 -5.23 0.67
CA ARG A 65 2.33 -5.93 -0.62
C ARG A 65 1.36 -7.11 -0.66
N ASP A 66 1.28 -7.91 0.41
CA ASP A 66 0.34 -9.04 0.48
C ASP A 66 -1.11 -8.55 0.35
N LEU A 67 -1.52 -7.57 1.17
CA LEU A 67 -2.87 -7.01 1.09
C LEU A 67 -3.18 -6.43 -0.30
N ARG A 68 -2.27 -5.62 -0.84
CA ARG A 68 -2.44 -4.99 -2.17
C ARG A 68 -2.55 -6.02 -3.27
N ASN A 69 -1.75 -7.08 -3.22
CA ASN A 69 -1.80 -8.15 -4.22
C ASN A 69 -3.13 -8.89 -4.16
N ARG A 70 -3.61 -9.27 -2.96
CA ARG A 70 -4.92 -9.92 -2.79
C ARG A 70 -6.05 -9.06 -3.34
N VAL A 71 -6.04 -7.76 -3.04
CA VAL A 71 -7.04 -6.81 -3.57
C VAL A 71 -6.96 -6.72 -5.09
N PHE A 72 -5.76 -6.62 -5.66
CA PHE A 72 -5.54 -6.55 -7.12
C PHE A 72 -5.96 -7.84 -7.84
N HIS A 73 -5.78 -9.00 -7.20
CA HIS A 73 -6.21 -10.30 -7.72
C HIS A 73 -7.69 -10.62 -7.41
N HIS A 74 -8.45 -9.66 -6.87
CA HIS A 74 -9.85 -9.85 -6.48
C HIS A 74 -10.07 -11.01 -5.49
N GLU A 75 -9.08 -11.30 -4.66
CA GLU A 75 -9.21 -12.30 -3.60
C GLU A 75 -10.03 -11.77 -2.42
N ARG A 76 -10.72 -12.69 -1.73
CA ARG A 76 -11.51 -12.33 -0.54
C ARG A 76 -10.60 -11.97 0.63
N ILE A 77 -10.64 -10.71 1.08
CA ILE A 77 -9.89 -10.22 2.24
C ILE A 77 -10.71 -10.13 3.55
N LEU A 78 -12.04 -10.27 3.48
CA LEU A 78 -12.96 -10.09 4.61
C LEU A 78 -12.73 -11.02 5.82
N HIS A 79 -11.97 -12.10 5.64
CA HIS A 79 -11.67 -13.07 6.69
C HIS A 79 -10.57 -12.58 7.65
N TRP A 80 -9.88 -11.50 7.30
CA TRP A 80 -8.80 -10.93 8.11
C TRP A 80 -9.35 -10.16 9.30
N LYS A 81 -8.91 -10.53 10.50
CA LYS A 81 -9.33 -9.89 11.77
C LYS A 81 -8.61 -8.56 12.02
N ASP A 82 -7.51 -8.31 11.32
CA ASP A 82 -6.58 -7.21 11.50
C ASP A 82 -6.60 -6.21 10.33
N LEU A 83 -7.65 -6.21 9.50
CA LEU A 83 -7.76 -5.30 8.34
C LEU A 83 -7.61 -3.83 8.74
N ASP A 84 -8.19 -3.44 9.88
CA ASP A 84 -8.14 -2.07 10.38
C ASP A 84 -6.69 -1.68 10.74
N ALA A 85 -5.93 -2.59 11.34
CA ALA A 85 -4.52 -2.37 11.66
C ALA A 85 -3.64 -2.31 10.40
N ARG A 86 -3.94 -3.13 9.38
CA ARG A 86 -3.22 -3.14 8.10
C ARG A 86 -3.50 -1.89 7.28
N HIS A 87 -4.75 -1.43 7.29
CA HIS A 87 -5.13 -0.15 6.71
C HIS A 87 -4.39 1.00 7.37
N GLN A 88 -4.37 1.05 8.72
CA GLN A 88 -3.61 2.05 9.45
C GLN A 88 -2.11 1.98 9.12
N ALA A 89 -1.52 0.78 9.02
CA ALA A 89 -0.11 0.63 8.65
C ALA A 89 0.22 1.20 7.25
N ILE A 90 -0.71 1.14 6.29
CA ILE A 90 -0.55 1.79 4.98
C ILE A 90 -0.52 3.31 5.16
N LEU A 91 -1.45 3.87 5.94
CA LEU A 91 -1.50 5.31 6.21
C LEU A 91 -0.24 5.79 6.95
N ASP A 92 0.25 5.01 7.92
CA ASP A 92 1.48 5.31 8.64
C ASP A 92 2.66 5.41 7.67
N VAL A 93 2.85 4.43 6.79
CA VAL A 93 3.95 4.45 5.80
C VAL A 93 3.82 5.64 4.85
N ILE A 94 2.60 6.01 4.44
CA ILE A 94 2.36 7.21 3.63
C ILE A 94 2.75 8.47 4.40
N SER A 95 2.37 8.57 5.67
CA SER A 95 2.72 9.71 6.54
C SER A 95 4.24 9.85 6.71
N TRP A 96 4.95 8.72 6.74
CA TRP A 96 6.41 8.72 6.84
C TRP A 96 7.09 9.24 5.58
N MET A 97 6.47 9.04 4.41
CA MET A 97 6.94 9.59 3.14
C MET A 97 6.67 11.08 3.02
N SER A 98 5.43 11.51 3.29
CA SER A 98 5.02 12.93 3.25
C SER A 98 3.68 13.12 3.99
N PRO A 99 3.59 14.12 4.89
CA PRO A 99 2.32 14.49 5.52
C PRO A 99 1.25 14.90 4.50
N GLU A 100 1.63 15.59 3.43
CA GLU A 100 0.71 16.04 2.39
C GLU A 100 0.11 14.87 1.60
N LEU A 101 0.93 13.84 1.30
CA LEU A 101 0.44 12.61 0.68
C LEU A 101 -0.50 11.84 1.61
N HIS A 102 -0.25 11.87 2.92
CA HIS A 102 -1.13 11.24 3.91
C HIS A 102 -2.49 11.95 3.99
N ASP A 103 -2.50 13.27 3.98
CA ASP A 103 -3.75 14.05 3.97
C ASP A 103 -4.56 13.80 2.70
N LEU A 104 -3.90 13.77 1.55
CA LEU A 104 -4.53 13.39 0.28
C LEU A 104 -5.09 11.96 0.33
N ALA A 105 -4.31 11.00 0.85
CA ALA A 105 -4.75 9.61 0.98
C ALA A 105 -6.00 9.53 1.85
N LYS A 106 -6.03 10.19 3.00
CA LYS A 106 -7.20 10.24 3.90
C LYS A 106 -8.41 10.91 3.26
N ALA A 107 -8.23 11.94 2.46
CA ALA A 107 -9.33 12.62 1.77
C ALA A 107 -10.02 11.72 0.73
N LEU A 108 -9.27 10.82 0.10
CA LEU A 108 -9.78 9.90 -0.93
C LEU A 108 -10.19 8.53 -0.36
N ASP A 109 -9.75 8.22 0.85
CA ASP A 109 -9.96 6.94 1.48
C ASP A 109 -11.39 6.78 1.99
N ARG A 110 -12.04 5.69 1.56
CA ARG A 110 -13.40 5.32 1.96
C ARG A 110 -13.42 4.12 2.91
N PHE A 111 -12.28 3.55 3.25
CA PHE A 111 -12.17 2.31 4.01
C PHE A 111 -12.93 2.41 5.34
N VAL A 112 -12.66 3.43 6.15
CA VAL A 112 -13.30 3.59 7.47
C VAL A 112 -14.82 3.69 7.37
N GLY A 113 -15.33 4.46 6.39
CA GLY A 113 -16.77 4.58 6.14
C GLY A 113 -17.39 3.24 5.74
N ILE A 114 -16.84 2.57 4.72
CA ILE A 114 -17.31 1.26 4.25
C ILE A 114 -17.25 0.21 5.37
N ARG A 115 -16.16 0.21 6.15
CA ARG A 115 -15.94 -0.73 7.25
C ARG A 115 -16.98 -0.56 8.35
N LYS A 116 -17.32 0.70 8.70
CA LYS A 116 -18.35 1.06 9.67
C LYS A 116 -19.75 0.71 9.19
N ASP A 117 -20.07 1.03 7.93
CA ASP A 117 -21.39 0.79 7.35
C ASP A 117 -21.68 -0.70 7.16
N GLY A 118 -20.63 -1.50 6.96
CA GLY A 118 -20.73 -2.95 6.80
C GLY A 118 -21.60 -3.34 5.60
N LEU A 119 -22.45 -4.37 5.79
CA LEU A 119 -23.33 -4.88 4.74
C LEU A 119 -24.65 -4.09 4.60
N ASN A 120 -24.97 -3.22 5.57
CA ASN A 120 -26.28 -2.57 5.65
C ASN A 120 -26.66 -1.79 4.38
N PRO A 121 -25.77 -0.97 3.77
CA PRO A 121 -26.11 -0.25 2.54
C PRO A 121 -26.43 -1.18 1.37
N TRP A 122 -25.83 -2.37 1.34
CA TRP A 122 -26.02 -3.37 0.30
C TRP A 122 -27.32 -4.15 0.52
N ILE A 123 -27.60 -4.55 1.76
CA ILE A 123 -28.86 -5.20 2.14
C ILE A 123 -30.06 -4.30 1.82
N ALA A 124 -29.99 -3.02 2.17
CA ALA A 124 -31.06 -2.05 1.88
C ALA A 124 -31.30 -1.89 0.36
N LYS A 125 -30.24 -1.87 -0.45
CA LYS A 125 -30.35 -1.83 -1.92
C LYS A 125 -31.04 -3.09 -2.47
N LEU A 126 -30.67 -4.27 -1.97
CA LEU A 126 -31.27 -5.53 -2.41
C LEU A 126 -32.76 -5.59 -2.04
N GLN A 127 -33.14 -5.16 -0.83
CA GLN A 127 -34.53 -5.11 -0.38
C GLN A 127 -35.41 -4.15 -1.21
N ASN A 128 -34.84 -3.06 -1.72
CA ASN A 128 -35.56 -2.13 -2.59
C ASN A 128 -35.66 -2.61 -4.04
N GLN A 129 -34.82 -3.55 -4.47
CA GLN A 129 -34.79 -4.07 -5.85
C GLN A 129 -35.48 -5.43 -6.02
N TRP A 130 -35.70 -6.17 -4.93
CA TRP A 130 -36.39 -7.47 -4.97
C TRP A 130 -37.88 -7.31 -4.63
N PRO A 131 -38.81 -7.87 -5.41
CA PRO A 131 -40.22 -7.88 -5.03
C PRO A 131 -40.37 -8.58 -3.67
N LYS A 132 -41.10 -7.94 -2.75
CA LYS A 132 -41.43 -8.55 -1.46
C LYS A 132 -42.26 -9.83 -1.73
N PRO A 133 -41.97 -10.94 -1.02
CA PRO A 133 -42.76 -12.16 -1.14
C PRO A 133 -44.22 -11.94 -0.71
#